data_AF-A0A661ZMP3-F1
#
_entry.id   AF-A0A661ZMP3-F1
#
_cell.length_a   1.000
_cell.length_b   1.000
_cell.length_c   1.000
_cell.angle_alpha   90.00
_cell.angle_beta   90.00
_cell.angle_gamma   90.00
#
_symmetry.space_group_name_H-M   'P 1'
#
loop_
_entity.id
_entity.type
_entity.pdbx_description
1 polymer ?
#
loop_
_entity_poly.entity_id
_entity_poly.type
_entity_poly.pdbx_seq_one_letter_code
_entity_poly.pdbx_strand_id
1 'polypeptide(L)'
;MGNTVLRFKNEDILNNPGNVFETITKSFSPSGSDKSFSPSGSDKSFSPAGSDKSFSPSGSDKSFSPSGRDGREGKQNEILFIDARNMGHLINRRTRELSEEDIKLITDTYHAWKYSRGFSPTGRDGREGILVYKDIKGFCKSATIEKVAKLDYVLTPGRYVGLADVEDDFDFTERFTTLKAEFDGQLKEEAELNKRILENLAKVELNAE
;
A
#
# COMPACT_ATOMS: atom_id res chain seq x y z
N MET A 1 -11.23 16.21 -36.91
CA MET A 1 -11.17 17.10 -35.73
C MET A 1 -9.71 17.26 -35.36
N GLY A 2 -9.20 18.49 -35.35
CA GLY A 2 -7.77 18.76 -35.12
C GLY A 2 -7.42 18.65 -33.64
N ASN A 3 -6.34 17.95 -33.31
CA ASN A 3 -5.81 17.92 -31.95
C ASN A 3 -5.15 19.28 -31.65
N THR A 4 -5.71 20.01 -30.69
CA THR A 4 -5.11 21.25 -30.19
C THR A 4 -4.18 20.91 -29.03
N VAL A 5 -2.91 21.24 -29.14
CA VAL A 5 -1.92 21.07 -28.06
C VAL A 5 -1.77 22.40 -27.34
N LEU A 6 -2.17 22.45 -26.08
CA LEU A 6 -1.94 23.62 -25.21
C LEU A 6 -0.52 23.56 -24.64
N ARG A 7 0.25 24.64 -24.81
CA ARG A 7 1.60 24.78 -24.24
C ARG A 7 1.61 25.94 -23.25
N PHE A 8 2.12 25.70 -22.05
CA PHE A 8 2.33 26.71 -21.02
C PHE A 8 3.82 26.80 -20.70
N LYS A 9 4.34 27.99 -20.39
CA LYS A 9 5.71 28.13 -19.86
C LYS A 9 5.69 27.87 -18.35
N ASN A 10 6.81 27.40 -17.81
CA ASN A 10 6.92 27.13 -16.37
C ASN A 10 6.65 28.38 -15.51
N GLU A 11 6.99 29.56 -16.03
CA GLU A 11 6.75 30.85 -15.36
C GLU A 11 5.26 31.18 -15.22
N ASP A 12 4.42 30.73 -16.16
CA ASP A 12 2.97 30.96 -16.15
C ASP A 12 2.28 30.17 -15.03
N ILE A 13 2.81 28.97 -14.72
CA ILE A 13 2.29 28.08 -13.68
C ILE A 13 2.58 28.65 -12.29
N LEU A 14 3.75 29.27 -12.11
CA LEU A 14 4.20 29.78 -10.82
C LEU A 14 3.58 31.15 -10.47
N ASN A 15 3.43 32.02 -11.48
CA ASN A 15 3.03 33.41 -11.23
C ASN A 15 1.53 33.66 -11.41
N ASN A 16 0.80 32.80 -12.14
CA ASN A 16 -0.64 32.97 -12.33
C ASN A 16 -1.39 31.63 -12.50
N PRO A 17 -1.39 30.77 -11.47
CA PRO A 17 -1.94 29.42 -11.55
C PRO A 17 -3.44 29.38 -11.87
N GLY A 18 -4.20 30.41 -11.48
CA GLY A 18 -5.64 30.50 -11.74
C GLY A 18 -5.98 30.56 -13.23
N ASN A 19 -5.18 31.30 -14.03
CA ASN A 19 -5.41 31.48 -15.46
C ASN A 19 -5.07 30.19 -16.27
N VAL A 20 -4.04 29.46 -15.84
CA VAL A 20 -3.68 28.15 -16.42
C VAL A 20 -4.84 27.15 -16.22
N PHE A 21 -5.42 27.11 -15.01
CA PHE A 21 -6.52 26.21 -14.70
C PHE A 21 -7.81 26.57 -15.45
N GLU A 22 -8.13 27.86 -15.59
CA GLU A 22 -9.28 28.33 -16.35
C GLU A 22 -9.15 28.02 -17.86
N THR A 23 -7.93 28.10 -18.41
CA THR A 23 -7.65 27.78 -19.82
C THR A 23 -7.83 26.29 -20.10
N ILE A 24 -7.35 25.42 -19.20
CA ILE A 24 -7.54 23.97 -19.31
C ILE A 24 -9.04 23.64 -19.23
N THR A 25 -9.75 24.15 -18.24
CA THR A 25 -11.18 23.83 -18.05
C THR A 25 -12.07 24.32 -19.20
N LYS A 26 -11.78 25.50 -19.78
CA LYS A 26 -12.48 25.97 -20.99
C LYS A 26 -12.22 25.08 -22.21
N SER A 27 -11.01 24.53 -22.35
CA SER A 27 -10.67 23.64 -23.48
C SER A 27 -11.32 22.25 -23.41
N PHE A 28 -11.77 21.82 -22.23
CA PHE A 28 -12.40 20.52 -21.99
C PHE A 28 -13.88 20.64 -21.57
N SER A 29 -14.60 21.67 -22.03
CA SER A 29 -16.05 21.74 -21.80
C SER A 29 -16.74 20.55 -22.50
N PRO A 30 -17.53 19.72 -21.78
CA PRO A 30 -18.19 18.55 -22.37
C PRO A 30 -19.41 19.02 -23.16
N SER A 31 -19.20 19.48 -24.39
CA SER A 31 -20.28 19.69 -25.36
C SER A 31 -20.53 18.39 -26.15
N GLY A 32 -20.79 17.32 -25.42
CA GLY A 32 -21.17 16.02 -25.99
C GLY A 32 -22.58 15.66 -25.57
N SER A 33 -23.59 16.09 -26.33
CA SER A 33 -24.89 15.40 -26.30
C SER A 33 -24.75 14.18 -27.21
N ASP A 34 -24.44 13.02 -26.64
CA ASP A 34 -24.49 11.77 -27.39
C ASP A 34 -25.96 11.46 -27.71
N LYS A 35 -26.36 11.75 -28.96
CA LYS A 35 -27.72 11.48 -29.48
C LYS A 35 -27.84 10.05 -30.01
N SER A 36 -26.83 9.19 -29.85
CA SER A 36 -26.81 7.86 -30.45
C SER A 36 -27.53 6.77 -29.64
N PHE A 37 -28.03 7.08 -28.44
CA PHE A 37 -28.93 6.20 -27.70
C PHE A 37 -30.26 6.89 -27.40
N SER A 38 -31.27 6.59 -28.22
CA SER A 38 -32.67 6.80 -27.84
C SER A 38 -33.12 5.61 -26.96
N PRO A 39 -33.73 5.81 -25.78
CA PRO A 39 -34.16 4.71 -24.91
C PRO A 39 -35.54 4.18 -25.35
N SER A 40 -35.73 3.93 -26.64
CA SER A 40 -37.01 3.47 -27.18
C SER A 40 -36.79 2.56 -28.39
N GLY A 41 -36.14 1.42 -28.15
CA GLY A 41 -36.17 0.27 -29.05
C GLY A 41 -36.96 -0.85 -28.39
N SER A 42 -38.25 -0.99 -28.73
CA SER A 42 -39.00 -2.19 -28.40
C SER A 42 -38.63 -3.28 -29.40
N ASP A 43 -37.55 -4.00 -29.14
CA ASP A 43 -37.30 -5.26 -29.83
C ASP A 43 -38.34 -6.27 -29.35
N LYS A 44 -39.32 -6.58 -30.21
CA LYS A 44 -40.40 -7.54 -29.93
C LYS A 44 -39.94 -9.00 -30.07
N SER A 45 -38.66 -9.25 -30.33
CA SER A 45 -38.13 -10.61 -30.49
C SER A 45 -37.54 -11.22 -29.21
N PHE A 46 -37.48 -10.47 -28.10
CA PHE A 46 -37.12 -11.01 -26.79
C PHE A 46 -38.07 -10.52 -25.69
N SER A 47 -38.84 -11.45 -25.11
CA SER A 47 -39.59 -11.20 -23.86
C SER A 47 -38.60 -11.03 -22.68
N PRO A 48 -38.82 -10.09 -21.74
CA PRO A 48 -37.91 -9.83 -20.62
C PRO A 48 -38.08 -10.83 -19.45
N ALA A 49 -38.37 -12.09 -19.77
CA ALA A 49 -38.42 -13.19 -18.82
C ALA A 49 -37.91 -14.42 -19.55
N GLY A 50 -36.62 -14.72 -19.38
CA GLY A 50 -36.03 -15.97 -19.85
C GLY A 50 -36.63 -17.13 -19.07
N SER A 51 -37.73 -17.70 -19.58
CA SER A 51 -38.13 -19.07 -19.27
C SER A 51 -37.76 -19.93 -20.49
N ASP A 52 -36.50 -20.34 -20.55
CA ASP A 52 -36.14 -21.47 -21.39
C ASP A 52 -36.87 -22.70 -20.84
N LYS A 53 -37.83 -23.24 -21.60
CA LYS A 53 -38.62 -24.43 -21.23
C LYS A 53 -37.93 -25.74 -21.60
N SER A 54 -36.72 -25.69 -22.17
CA SER A 54 -35.94 -26.87 -22.53
C SER A 54 -35.04 -27.38 -21.39
N PHE A 55 -34.92 -26.63 -20.30
CA PHE A 55 -34.29 -27.07 -19.06
C PHE A 55 -35.27 -26.89 -17.89
N SER A 56 -35.74 -27.99 -17.31
CA SER A 56 -36.45 -27.93 -16.03
C SER A 56 -35.52 -27.36 -14.95
N PRO A 57 -35.88 -26.30 -14.21
CA PRO A 57 -35.09 -25.82 -13.09
C PRO A 57 -35.45 -26.68 -11.86
N SER A 58 -35.19 -27.99 -11.94
CA SER A 58 -35.33 -28.91 -10.81
C SER A 58 -33.97 -29.49 -10.45
N GLY A 59 -32.99 -28.60 -10.32
CA GLY A 59 -31.73 -28.86 -9.65
C GLY A 59 -31.65 -27.94 -8.44
N SER A 60 -32.45 -28.19 -7.40
CA SER A 60 -32.07 -27.71 -6.08
C SER A 60 -30.91 -28.60 -5.62
N ASP A 61 -29.70 -28.26 -6.03
CA ASP A 61 -28.53 -28.82 -5.39
C ASP A 61 -28.53 -28.32 -3.94
N LYS A 62 -29.08 -29.14 -3.04
CA LYS A 62 -29.11 -28.85 -1.60
C LYS A 62 -27.70 -28.89 -0.98
N SER A 63 -26.67 -29.23 -1.76
CA SER A 63 -25.29 -29.22 -1.27
C SER A 63 -24.66 -27.82 -1.26
N PHE A 64 -25.24 -26.83 -1.95
CA PHE A 64 -24.81 -25.44 -1.87
C PHE A 64 -25.99 -24.48 -1.73
N SER A 65 -26.30 -24.10 -0.48
CA SER A 65 -27.09 -22.89 -0.24
C SER A 65 -26.26 -21.67 -0.63
N PRO A 66 -26.73 -20.73 -1.48
CA PRO A 66 -26.12 -19.42 -1.63
C PRO A 66 -26.54 -18.54 -0.44
N SER A 67 -26.42 -19.07 0.77
CA SER A 67 -26.35 -18.27 1.98
C SER A 67 -24.90 -17.82 2.12
N GLY A 68 -24.49 -16.92 1.22
CA GLY A 68 -23.36 -16.02 1.47
C GLY A 68 -23.72 -15.08 2.60
N ARG A 69 -23.93 -15.61 3.80
CA ARG A 69 -23.65 -14.91 5.04
C ARG A 69 -22.18 -15.15 5.32
N ASP A 70 -21.32 -14.68 4.43
CA ASP A 70 -19.99 -14.28 4.84
C ASP A 70 -20.22 -13.30 5.99
N GLY A 71 -19.82 -13.67 7.20
CA GLY A 71 -19.98 -12.90 8.45
C GLY A 71 -19.21 -11.58 8.44
N ARG A 72 -19.40 -10.79 7.38
CA ARG A 72 -18.86 -9.47 7.07
C ARG A 72 -19.73 -8.36 7.64
N GLU A 73 -20.81 -8.69 8.37
CA GLU A 73 -21.59 -7.71 9.11
C GLU A 73 -20.66 -7.04 10.15
N GLY A 74 -20.08 -5.89 9.78
CA GLY A 74 -19.25 -5.07 10.66
C GLY A 74 -17.83 -4.72 10.21
N LYS A 75 -17.37 -5.15 9.01
CA LYS A 75 -16.00 -4.85 8.50
C LYS A 75 -15.94 -4.24 7.09
N GLN A 76 -17.07 -3.74 6.57
CA GLN A 76 -17.16 -3.26 5.19
C GLN A 76 -16.24 -2.06 4.85
N ASN A 77 -15.64 -1.40 5.86
CA ASN A 77 -14.78 -0.22 5.68
C ASN A 77 -13.41 -0.33 6.40
N GLU A 78 -12.99 -1.53 6.78
CA GLU A 78 -11.70 -1.78 7.45
C GLU A 78 -10.84 -2.74 6.62
N ILE A 79 -9.53 -2.47 6.58
CA ILE A 79 -8.51 -3.30 5.93
C ILE A 79 -7.57 -3.82 7.01
N LEU A 80 -7.36 -5.14 7.03
CA LEU A 80 -6.34 -5.77 7.85
C LEU A 80 -5.01 -5.77 7.11
N PHE A 81 -4.01 -5.08 7.67
CA PHE A 81 -2.63 -5.17 7.23
C PHE A 81 -1.88 -6.20 8.07
N ILE A 82 -1.18 -7.12 7.42
CA ILE A 82 -0.28 -8.09 8.06
C ILE A 82 1.10 -7.93 7.41
N ASP A 83 2.11 -7.65 8.23
CA ASP A 83 3.50 -7.54 7.82
C ASP A 83 4.25 -8.83 8.14
N ALA A 84 4.38 -9.67 7.11
CA ALA A 84 5.12 -10.94 7.17
C ALA A 84 6.55 -10.81 6.60
N ARG A 85 7.08 -9.58 6.41
CA ARG A 85 8.39 -9.37 5.77
C ARG A 85 9.56 -9.96 6.53
N ASN A 86 9.40 -10.23 7.83
CA ASN A 86 10.42 -10.86 8.68
C ASN A 86 10.11 -12.33 8.99
N MET A 87 9.03 -12.88 8.43
CA MET A 87 8.64 -14.28 8.56
C MET A 87 9.23 -15.13 7.44
N GLY A 88 9.17 -16.45 7.64
CA GLY A 88 9.70 -17.44 6.72
C GLY A 88 11.22 -17.52 6.68
N HIS A 89 11.70 -18.52 5.96
CA HIS A 89 13.12 -18.75 5.74
C HIS A 89 13.46 -18.61 4.25
N LEU A 90 14.66 -18.12 3.96
CA LEU A 90 15.14 -17.97 2.58
C LEU A 90 15.51 -19.34 2.02
N ILE A 91 14.75 -19.81 1.04
CA ILE A 91 15.12 -20.99 0.23
C ILE A 91 16.05 -20.59 -0.93
N ASN A 92 16.00 -19.33 -1.35
CA ASN A 92 16.90 -18.70 -2.32
C ASN A 92 16.97 -17.20 -2.03
N ARG A 93 17.98 -16.49 -2.55
CA ARG A 93 18.15 -15.03 -2.46
C ARG A 93 16.89 -14.22 -2.80
N ARG A 94 15.97 -14.76 -3.61
CA ARG A 94 14.74 -14.08 -4.05
C ARG A 94 13.45 -14.68 -3.48
N THR A 95 13.52 -15.82 -2.78
CA THR A 95 12.32 -16.57 -2.39
C THR A 95 12.39 -16.94 -0.92
N ARG A 96 11.33 -16.60 -0.20
CA ARG A 96 11.09 -17.05 1.17
C ARG A 96 9.94 -18.03 1.21
N GLU A 97 10.09 -19.06 2.02
CA GLU A 97 9.07 -20.03 2.34
C GLU A 97 8.58 -19.79 3.77
N LEU A 98 7.27 -19.69 3.95
CA LEU A 98 6.66 -19.55 5.28
C LEU A 98 6.59 -20.92 5.94
N SER A 99 6.94 -21.00 7.22
CA SER A 99 6.78 -22.25 7.97
C SER A 99 5.31 -22.52 8.30
N GLU A 100 5.00 -23.73 8.77
CA GLU A 100 3.64 -24.05 9.22
C GLU A 100 3.22 -23.15 10.39
N GLU A 101 4.16 -22.78 11.26
CA GLU A 101 3.93 -21.85 12.37
C GLU A 101 3.59 -20.44 11.88
N ASP A 102 4.32 -19.93 10.88
CA ASP A 102 4.05 -18.62 10.25
C ASP A 102 2.65 -18.60 9.63
N ILE A 103 2.31 -19.64 8.84
CA ILE A 103 1.01 -19.77 8.19
C ILE A 103 -0.09 -19.83 9.25
N LYS A 104 0.10 -20.62 10.31
CA LYS A 104 -0.85 -20.73 11.40
C LYS A 104 -1.07 -19.38 12.08
N LEU A 105 0.00 -18.67 12.42
CA LEU A 105 -0.08 -17.35 13.06
C LEU A 105 -0.84 -16.32 12.20
N ILE A 106 -0.53 -16.24 10.90
CA ILE A 106 -1.22 -15.35 9.96
C ILE A 106 -2.70 -15.72 9.85
N THR A 107 -3.00 -17.01 9.72
CA THR A 107 -4.37 -17.53 9.56
C THR A 107 -5.20 -17.28 10.80
N ASP A 108 -4.66 -17.56 11.99
CA ASP A 108 -5.32 -17.33 13.27
C ASP A 108 -5.59 -15.83 13.49
N THR A 109 -4.63 -14.98 13.13
CA THR A 109 -4.79 -13.50 13.19
C THR A 109 -5.91 -13.02 12.28
N TYR A 110 -5.97 -13.54 11.04
CA TYR A 110 -7.05 -13.21 10.10
C TYR A 110 -8.42 -13.66 10.62
N HIS A 111 -8.52 -14.89 11.13
CA HIS A 111 -9.78 -15.41 11.68
C HIS A 111 -10.22 -14.63 12.92
N ALA A 112 -9.29 -14.30 13.81
CA ALA A 112 -9.58 -13.45 14.95
C ALA A 112 -10.09 -12.07 14.49
N TRP A 113 -9.42 -11.42 13.53
CA TRP A 113 -9.88 -10.13 13.00
C TRP A 113 -11.28 -10.23 12.36
N LYS A 114 -11.49 -11.25 11.54
CA LYS A 114 -12.73 -11.47 10.78
C LYS A 114 -13.92 -11.72 11.70
N TYR A 115 -13.73 -12.52 12.75
CA TYR A 115 -14.81 -12.93 13.65
C TYR A 115 -14.84 -12.14 14.98
N SER A 116 -13.92 -11.19 15.21
CA SER A 116 -13.82 -10.43 16.47
C SER A 116 -15.08 -9.67 16.92
N ARG A 117 -16.01 -9.34 16.00
CA ARG A 117 -17.27 -8.63 16.29
C ARG A 117 -18.50 -9.54 16.24
N GLY A 118 -18.34 -10.86 16.13
CA GLY A 118 -19.45 -11.82 16.04
C GLY A 118 -19.14 -13.18 16.67
N PHE A 119 -20.18 -14.00 16.82
CA PHE A 119 -20.02 -15.40 17.21
C PHE A 119 -19.34 -16.15 16.07
N SER A 120 -18.21 -16.81 16.33
CA SER A 120 -17.57 -17.68 15.34
C SER A 120 -18.52 -18.84 15.03
N PRO A 121 -19.02 -19.00 13.80
CA PRO A 121 -19.75 -20.19 13.43
C PRO A 121 -18.70 -21.30 13.30
N THR A 122 -18.46 -22.01 14.40
CA THR A 122 -17.53 -23.13 14.53
C THR A 122 -16.05 -22.75 14.32
N GLY A 123 -15.25 -22.82 15.38
CA GLY A 123 -13.81 -23.03 15.21
C GLY A 123 -13.58 -24.32 14.41
N ARG A 124 -12.43 -24.44 13.72
CA ARG A 124 -12.01 -25.67 13.01
C ARG A 124 -12.10 -26.94 13.88
N ASP A 125 -12.19 -26.76 15.19
CA ASP A 125 -12.08 -27.80 16.22
C ASP A 125 -13.39 -27.97 17.02
N GLY A 126 -14.49 -27.33 16.62
CA GLY A 126 -15.77 -27.40 17.33
C GLY A 126 -15.79 -26.75 18.72
N ARG A 127 -14.77 -25.99 19.10
CA ARG A 127 -14.71 -25.29 20.40
C ARG A 127 -15.34 -23.91 20.31
N GLU A 128 -16.30 -23.65 21.19
CA GLU A 128 -16.85 -22.32 21.45
C GLU A 128 -15.78 -21.44 22.10
N GLY A 129 -15.54 -20.27 21.54
CA GLY A 129 -14.60 -19.30 22.10
C GLY A 129 -14.69 -17.96 21.39
N ILE A 130 -14.61 -16.88 22.16
CA ILE A 130 -14.51 -15.52 21.62
C ILE A 130 -13.07 -15.34 21.12
N LEU A 131 -12.89 -15.26 19.81
CA LEU A 131 -11.61 -14.86 19.22
C LEU A 131 -11.49 -13.33 19.27
N VAL A 132 -10.71 -12.81 20.21
CA VAL A 132 -10.47 -11.37 20.34
C VAL A 132 -9.29 -10.99 19.46
N TYR A 133 -9.52 -10.10 18.50
CA TYR A 133 -8.46 -9.48 17.71
C TYR A 133 -7.80 -8.33 18.46
N LYS A 134 -6.47 -8.21 18.31
CA LYS A 134 -5.69 -7.09 18.81
C LYS A 134 -4.64 -6.67 17.78
N ASP A 135 -4.47 -5.36 17.59
CA ASP A 135 -3.37 -4.81 16.79
C ASP A 135 -2.02 -5.09 17.47
N ILE A 136 -1.03 -5.53 16.71
CA ILE A 136 0.33 -5.83 17.18
C ILE A 136 1.32 -5.03 16.35
N LYS A 137 2.07 -4.14 17.01
CA LYS A 137 3.11 -3.31 16.36
C LYS A 137 4.12 -4.19 15.62
N GLY A 138 4.43 -3.80 14.39
CA GLY A 138 5.36 -4.55 13.53
C GLY A 138 4.80 -5.84 12.92
N PHE A 139 3.57 -6.25 13.26
CA PHE A 139 2.97 -7.47 12.72
C PHE A 139 1.60 -7.26 12.08
N CYS A 140 0.60 -6.74 12.80
CA CYS A 140 -0.74 -6.61 12.24
C CYS A 140 -1.49 -5.37 12.72
N LYS A 141 -2.31 -4.80 11.85
CA LYS A 141 -3.15 -3.64 12.18
C LYS A 141 -4.41 -3.55 11.34
N SER A 142 -5.55 -3.31 11.98
CA SER A 142 -6.78 -2.90 11.30
C SER A 142 -6.77 -1.39 11.03
N ALA A 143 -6.99 -0.97 9.78
CA ALA A 143 -7.06 0.44 9.40
C ALA A 143 -8.31 0.74 8.57
N THR A 144 -8.89 1.92 8.75
CA THR A 144 -10.05 2.37 7.98
C THR A 144 -9.65 2.81 6.57
N ILE A 145 -10.60 2.76 5.63
CA ILE A 145 -10.40 3.28 4.26
C ILE A 145 -9.99 4.77 4.28
N GLU A 146 -10.51 5.57 5.21
CA GLU A 146 -10.12 6.98 5.37
C GLU A 146 -8.64 7.14 5.70
N LYS A 147 -8.10 6.28 6.56
CA LYS A 147 -6.67 6.31 6.89
C LYS A 147 -5.82 5.96 5.67
N VAL A 148 -6.28 5.02 4.86
CA VAL A 148 -5.63 4.63 3.60
C VAL A 148 -5.66 5.79 2.61
N ALA A 149 -6.79 6.51 2.50
CA ALA A 149 -6.90 7.70 1.66
C ALA A 149 -5.93 8.82 2.08
N LYS A 150 -5.75 9.04 3.38
CA LYS A 150 -4.76 10.00 3.93
C LYS A 150 -3.29 9.63 3.64
N LEU A 151 -3.03 8.36 3.30
CA LEU A 151 -1.70 7.83 3.00
C LEU A 151 -1.54 7.56 1.49
N ASP A 152 -2.29 8.29 0.66
CA ASP A 152 -2.26 8.24 -0.81
C ASP A 152 -2.54 6.84 -1.38
N TYR A 153 -3.38 6.06 -0.67
CA TYR A 153 -3.76 4.70 -1.05
C TYR A 153 -2.60 3.70 -1.16
N VAL A 154 -1.44 4.01 -0.58
CA VAL A 154 -0.32 3.07 -0.52
C VAL A 154 -0.67 1.92 0.43
N LEU A 155 -0.69 0.68 -0.07
CA LEU A 155 -1.12 -0.51 0.69
C LEU A 155 0.03 -1.34 1.29
N THR A 156 1.24 -0.77 1.38
CA THR A 156 2.37 -1.47 1.98
C THR A 156 2.15 -1.68 3.50
N PRO A 157 2.10 -2.92 4.01
CA PRO A 157 1.74 -3.20 5.40
C PRO A 157 2.56 -2.43 6.44
N GLY A 158 3.88 -2.31 6.20
CA GLY A 158 4.80 -1.57 7.06
C GLY A 158 4.39 -0.13 7.38
N ARG A 159 3.67 0.52 6.46
CA ARG A 159 3.19 1.90 6.66
C ARG A 159 2.06 2.00 7.68
N TYR A 160 1.40 0.88 7.99
CA TYR A 160 0.28 0.81 8.93
C TYR A 160 0.67 0.16 10.24
N VAL A 161 1.40 -0.97 10.20
CA VAL A 161 1.72 -1.77 11.39
C VAL A 161 2.75 -1.13 12.32
N GLY A 162 3.54 -0.16 11.81
CA GLY A 162 4.62 0.47 12.56
C GLY A 162 5.82 -0.45 12.77
N LEU A 163 6.78 -0.02 13.57
CA LEU A 163 7.90 -0.86 14.00
C LEU A 163 7.51 -1.62 15.26
N ALA A 164 7.99 -2.87 15.39
CA ALA A 164 7.88 -3.59 16.65
C ALA A 164 8.59 -2.79 17.74
N ASP A 165 8.02 -2.78 18.94
CA ASP A 165 8.74 -2.29 20.12
C ASP A 165 9.82 -3.34 20.42
N VAL A 166 10.98 -3.21 19.77
CA VAL A 166 12.19 -3.89 20.22
C VAL A 166 12.59 -3.15 21.50
N GLU A 167 12.73 -3.87 22.62
CA GLU A 167 13.56 -3.38 23.72
C GLU A 167 14.98 -3.27 23.16
N ASP A 168 15.28 -2.12 22.58
CA ASP A 168 16.54 -1.90 21.91
C ASP A 168 17.58 -1.58 22.98
N ASP A 169 18.57 -2.45 23.16
CA ASP A 169 19.86 -2.15 23.79
C ASP A 169 20.67 -1.10 22.96
N PHE A 170 20.07 -0.57 21.90
CA PHE A 170 20.63 0.44 21.01
C PHE A 170 20.42 1.85 21.59
N ASP A 171 21.43 2.35 22.31
CA ASP A 171 21.50 3.77 22.64
C ASP A 171 21.95 4.57 21.42
N PHE A 172 20.97 5.14 20.70
CA PHE A 172 21.20 6.04 19.59
C PHE A 172 22.11 7.22 19.99
N THR A 173 21.96 7.72 21.22
CA THR A 173 22.72 8.87 21.71
C THR A 173 24.19 8.48 21.82
N GLU A 174 24.49 7.34 22.46
CA GLU A 174 25.85 6.83 22.57
C GLU A 174 26.47 6.62 21.19
N ARG A 175 25.81 5.86 20.31
CA ARG A 175 26.33 5.56 18.96
C ARG A 175 26.56 6.82 18.15
N PHE A 176 25.60 7.74 18.15
CA PHE A 176 25.72 9.01 17.43
C PHE A 176 26.89 9.85 17.97
N THR A 177 27.07 9.92 19.29
CA THR A 177 28.19 10.67 19.88
C THR A 177 29.55 10.05 19.52
N THR A 178 29.66 8.72 19.53
CA THR A 178 30.89 8.03 19.09
C THR A 178 31.19 8.33 17.62
N LEU A 179 30.21 8.15 16.72
CA LEU A 179 30.40 8.42 15.30
C LEU A 179 30.73 9.89 15.02
N LYS A 180 30.11 10.82 15.76
CA LYS A 180 30.41 12.25 15.63
C LYS A 180 31.85 12.56 16.04
N ALA A 181 32.32 11.98 17.14
CA ALA A 181 33.70 12.17 17.59
C ALA A 181 34.72 11.61 16.59
N GLU A 182 34.43 10.45 15.99
CA GLU A 182 35.24 9.86 14.92
C GLU A 182 35.29 10.79 13.70
N PHE A 183 34.13 11.29 13.26
CA PHE A 183 34.03 12.20 12.12
C PHE A 183 34.79 13.53 12.36
N ASP A 184 34.66 14.11 13.55
CA ASP A 184 35.42 15.32 13.94
C ASP A 184 36.93 15.07 13.95
N GLY A 185 37.37 13.84 14.28
CA GLY A 185 38.75 13.40 14.17
C GLY A 185 39.24 13.35 12.72
N GLN A 186 38.45 12.74 11.84
CA GLN A 186 38.75 12.65 10.41
C GLN A 186 38.86 14.04 9.75
N LEU A 187 38.03 15.01 10.14
CA LEU A 187 38.11 16.39 9.63
C LEU A 187 39.41 17.10 10.02
N LYS A 188 39.94 16.83 11.22
CA LYS A 188 41.24 17.38 11.64
C LYS A 188 42.39 16.77 10.85
N GLU A 189 42.36 15.44 10.68
CA GLU A 189 43.36 14.72 9.90
C GLU A 189 43.37 15.20 8.43
N GLU A 190 42.18 15.39 7.85
CA GLU A 190 42.01 15.94 6.50
C GLU A 190 42.69 17.32 6.36
N ALA A 191 42.45 18.23 7.31
CA ALA A 191 43.04 19.56 7.29
C ALA A 191 44.57 19.52 7.41
N GLU A 192 45.12 18.63 8.25
CA GLU A 192 46.57 18.44 8.37
C GLU A 192 47.18 17.88 7.09
N LEU A 193 46.56 16.87 6.50
CA LEU A 193 47.02 16.25 5.26
C LEU A 193 46.97 17.25 4.10
N ASN A 194 45.90 18.01 3.96
CA ASN A 194 45.78 19.07 2.95
C ASN A 194 46.88 20.12 3.09
N LYS A 195 47.19 20.54 4.33
CA LYS A 195 48.30 21.47 4.57
C LYS A 195 49.64 20.88 4.10
N ARG A 196 49.92 19.62 4.44
CA ARG A 196 51.15 18.93 3.98
C ARG A 196 51.20 18.79 2.46
N ILE A 197 50.07 18.52 1.81
CA ILE A 197 49.97 18.43 0.35
C ILE A 197 50.35 19.78 -0.28
N LEU A 198 49.81 20.89 0.22
CA LEU A 198 50.12 22.24 -0.28
C LEU A 198 51.60 22.60 -0.07
N GLU A 199 52.15 22.29 1.10
CA GLU A 199 53.58 22.52 1.40
C GLU A 199 54.50 21.70 0.47
N ASN A 200 54.09 20.49 0.11
CA ASN A 200 54.87 19.64 -0.80
C ASN A 200 54.72 20.09 -2.26
N LEU A 201 53.52 20.48 -2.70
CA LEU A 201 53.29 21.04 -4.03
C LEU A 201 54.11 22.31 -4.26
N ALA A 202 54.27 23.16 -3.25
CA ALA A 202 55.09 24.36 -3.33
C ALA A 202 56.60 24.08 -3.58
N LYS A 203 57.07 22.87 -3.28
CA LYS A 203 58.47 22.45 -3.50
C LYS A 203 58.71 21.87 -4.90
N VAL A 204 57.65 21.65 -5.68
CA VAL A 204 57.77 21.11 -7.03
C VAL A 204 58.03 22.25 -8.00
N GLU A 205 59.24 22.30 -8.57
CA GLU A 205 59.57 23.23 -9.65
C GLU A 205 59.08 22.67 -11.00
N LEU A 206 58.28 23.46 -11.73
CA LEU A 206 57.89 23.13 -13.09
C LEU A 206 59.02 23.55 -14.03
N ASN A 207 59.81 22.57 -14.49
CA ASN A 207 60.68 22.76 -15.65
C ASN A 207 59.79 22.86 -16.89
N ALA A 208 59.55 24.10 -17.36
CA ALA A 208 58.93 24.34 -18.65
C ALA A 208 60.01 24.15 -19.74
N GLU A 209 59.87 23.07 -20.53
CA GLU A 209 60.58 22.90 -21.82
C GLU A 209 59.98 23.81 -22.90
#